data_AF-A0A7S0MSN7-F1
#
_entry.id   AF-A0A7S0MSN7-F1
#
_cell.length_a   1.000
_cell.length_b   1.000
_cell.length_c   1.000
_cell.angle_alpha   90.00
_cell.angle_beta   90.00
_cell.angle_gamma   90.00
#
_symmetry.space_group_name_H-M   'P 1'
#
loop_
_entity.id
_entity.type
_entity.pdbx_description
1 polymer ?
#
loop_
_entity_poly.entity_id
_entity_poly.type
_entity_poly.pdbx_seq_one_letter_code
_entity_poly.pdbx_strand_id
1 'polypeptide(L)'
;MESLLKTLQEKKEEFVDGNIASVVGAFDSTIAKASEASADVLTQAKEQYEDKMGTAKAHSEMTLAQLHESEEKFFDQLKGGIHQCIARPYDTAAVALGVSLLLLPGPRRVLYRSTLGMFQSEEAIYRNTESKLATLKKTLESQGTQASAAEASAVEAAQQMEAARARLRAAKSQLTSLTKQATGLEMQAAEMKLAMKKLPGKEALRLRSELADAGSTAAFQRNALEKSLRRAVKALS
;
A
#
# COMPACT_ATOMS: atom_id res chain seq x y z
N MET A 1 -2.70 19.50 94.88
CA MET A 1 -2.27 19.32 93.47
C MET A 1 -2.89 18.07 92.84
N GLU A 2 -3.04 16.96 93.56
CA GLU A 2 -3.59 15.71 92.98
C GLU A 2 -5.12 15.70 92.76
N SER A 3 -5.90 16.44 93.55
CA SER A 3 -7.37 16.50 93.41
C SER A 3 -7.86 17.32 92.20
N LEU A 4 -7.06 18.28 91.74
CA LEU A 4 -7.39 19.09 90.55
C LEU A 4 -7.06 18.38 89.23
N LEU A 5 -6.11 17.43 89.26
CA LEU A 5 -5.77 16.64 88.07
C LEU A 5 -6.85 15.59 87.76
N LYS A 6 -7.46 14.97 88.78
CA LYS A 6 -8.56 14.02 88.57
C LYS A 6 -9.83 14.67 88.03
N THR A 7 -10.23 15.82 88.58
CA THR A 7 -11.42 16.55 88.10
C THR A 7 -11.24 17.10 86.69
N LEU A 8 -10.01 17.44 86.30
CA LEU A 8 -9.69 17.83 84.92
C LEU A 8 -9.66 16.65 83.94
N GLN A 9 -9.26 15.45 84.40
CA GLN A 9 -9.31 14.23 83.56
C GLN A 9 -10.74 13.76 83.33
N GLU A 10 -11.57 13.71 84.37
CA GLU A 10 -12.96 13.24 84.28
C GLU A 10 -13.81 14.18 83.41
N LYS A 11 -13.62 15.50 83.55
CA LYS A 11 -14.29 16.50 82.70
C LYS A 11 -13.79 16.48 81.25
N LYS A 12 -12.56 16.02 81.01
CA LYS A 12 -12.03 15.80 79.66
C LYS A 12 -12.65 14.56 79.03
N GLU A 13 -12.81 13.47 79.79
CA GLU A 13 -13.44 12.23 79.30
C GLU A 13 -14.93 12.45 79.00
N GLU A 14 -15.67 13.16 79.86
CA GLU A 14 -17.08 13.50 79.62
C GLU A 14 -17.28 14.42 78.40
N PHE A 15 -16.35 15.37 78.17
CA PHE A 15 -16.36 16.22 76.99
C PHE A 15 -15.96 15.47 75.71
N VAL A 16 -15.06 14.49 75.82
CA VAL A 16 -14.65 13.64 74.70
C VAL A 16 -15.78 12.68 74.33
N ASP A 17 -16.42 12.03 75.29
CA ASP A 17 -17.53 11.10 75.05
C ASP A 17 -18.79 11.81 74.54
N GLY A 18 -19.10 13.01 75.07
CA GLY A 18 -20.21 13.83 74.56
C GLY A 18 -19.98 14.31 73.12
N ASN A 19 -18.74 14.67 72.77
CA ASN A 19 -18.40 15.00 71.38
C ASN A 19 -18.41 13.77 70.46
N ILE A 20 -17.95 12.61 70.94
CA ILE A 20 -17.99 11.38 70.14
C ILE A 20 -19.44 10.95 69.89
N ALA A 21 -20.31 10.97 70.90
CA ALA A 21 -21.72 10.59 70.74
C ALA A 21 -22.50 11.51 69.79
N SER A 22 -22.26 12.82 69.86
CA SER A 22 -22.90 13.78 68.94
C SER A 22 -22.38 13.64 67.51
N VAL A 23 -21.09 13.37 67.33
CA VAL A 23 -20.51 13.09 66.01
C VAL A 23 -21.05 11.78 65.42
N VAL A 24 -21.17 10.71 66.21
CA VAL A 24 -21.73 9.42 65.76
C VAL A 24 -23.22 9.57 65.42
N GLY A 25 -24.01 10.24 66.26
CA GLY A 25 -25.43 10.48 65.98
C GLY A 25 -25.66 11.36 64.74
N ALA A 26 -24.80 12.36 64.52
CA ALA A 26 -24.81 13.14 63.29
C ALA A 26 -24.46 12.25 62.09
N PHE A 27 -23.47 11.37 62.21
CA PHE A 27 -23.04 10.44 61.17
C PHE A 27 -24.15 9.44 60.79
N ASP A 28 -24.80 8.81 61.77
CA ASP A 28 -25.92 7.89 61.53
C ASP A 28 -27.12 8.58 60.86
N SER A 29 -27.43 9.82 61.28
CA SER A 29 -28.50 10.60 60.65
C SER A 29 -28.17 11.00 59.21
N THR A 30 -26.89 11.21 58.89
CA THR A 30 -26.45 11.47 57.51
C THR A 30 -26.45 10.21 56.66
N ILE A 31 -26.11 9.04 57.22
CA ILE A 31 -26.18 7.75 56.51
C ILE A 31 -27.64 7.39 56.21
N ALA A 32 -28.55 7.55 57.18
CA ALA A 32 -29.97 7.28 56.98
C ALA A 32 -30.56 8.16 55.86
N LYS A 33 -30.31 9.48 55.91
CA LYS A 33 -30.74 10.42 54.86
C LYS A 33 -30.09 10.13 53.51
N ALA A 34 -28.83 9.69 53.48
CA ALA A 34 -28.16 9.28 52.25
C ALA A 34 -28.76 7.99 51.65
N SER A 35 -29.19 7.05 52.50
CA SER A 35 -29.82 5.80 52.07
C SER A 35 -31.25 6.00 51.53
N GLU A 36 -32.04 6.89 52.14
CA GLU A 36 -33.37 7.25 51.65
C GLU A 36 -33.28 8.07 50.35
N ALA A 37 -32.39 9.07 50.31
CA ALA A 37 -32.15 9.84 49.09
C ALA A 37 -31.65 8.97 47.93
N SER A 38 -30.84 7.94 48.20
CA SER A 38 -30.40 7.02 47.15
C SER A 38 -31.52 6.06 46.70
N ALA A 39 -32.42 5.65 47.59
CA ALA A 39 -33.61 4.88 47.20
C ALA A 39 -34.58 5.70 46.32
N ASP A 40 -34.82 6.97 46.66
CA ASP A 40 -35.65 7.88 45.88
C ASP A 40 -35.03 8.22 44.51
N VAL A 41 -33.71 8.39 44.46
CA VAL A 41 -33.01 8.56 43.18
C VAL A 41 -33.10 7.31 42.31
N LEU A 42 -33.07 6.11 42.90
CA LEU A 42 -33.23 4.85 42.16
C LEU A 42 -34.65 4.65 41.63
N THR A 43 -35.70 5.02 42.38
CA THR A 43 -37.09 4.94 41.91
C THR A 43 -37.37 5.98 40.83
N GLN A 44 -36.94 7.23 41.02
CA GLN A 44 -37.05 8.28 40.00
C GLN A 44 -36.28 7.93 38.72
N ALA A 45 -35.09 7.33 38.84
CA ALA A 45 -34.34 6.86 37.68
C ALA A 45 -35.13 5.79 36.91
N LYS A 46 -35.70 4.80 37.62
CA LYS A 46 -36.52 3.75 36.99
C LYS A 46 -37.75 4.31 36.27
N GLU A 47 -38.47 5.23 36.90
CA GLU A 47 -39.63 5.89 36.29
C GLU A 47 -39.24 6.68 35.03
N GLN A 48 -38.12 7.42 35.07
CA GLN A 48 -37.59 8.11 33.89
C GLN A 48 -37.15 7.16 32.77
N TYR A 49 -36.64 5.97 33.11
CA TYR A 49 -36.28 4.96 32.11
C TYR A 49 -37.52 4.34 31.46
N GLU A 50 -38.55 3.99 32.22
CA GLU A 50 -39.80 3.45 31.71
C GLU A 50 -40.55 4.47 30.84
N ASP A 51 -40.60 5.75 31.25
CA ASP A 51 -41.24 6.82 30.48
C ASP A 51 -40.50 7.10 29.16
N LYS A 52 -39.16 7.15 29.18
CA LYS A 52 -38.35 7.26 27.96
C LYS A 52 -38.47 6.03 27.05
N MET A 53 -38.61 4.84 27.61
CA MET A 53 -38.83 3.62 26.82
C MET A 53 -40.23 3.57 26.21
N GLY A 54 -41.25 4.04 26.94
CA GLY A 54 -42.62 4.16 26.45
C GLY A 54 -42.74 5.16 25.30
N THR A 55 -42.16 6.35 25.45
CA THR A 55 -42.12 7.36 24.38
C THR A 55 -41.31 6.89 23.17
N ALA A 56 -40.18 6.22 23.38
CA ALA A 56 -39.39 5.63 22.29
C ALA A 56 -40.18 4.56 21.50
N LYS A 57 -40.91 3.68 22.20
CA LYS A 57 -41.79 2.68 21.55
C LYS A 57 -42.90 3.35 20.77
N ALA A 58 -43.59 4.33 21.35
CA ALA A 58 -44.65 5.07 20.67
C ALA A 58 -44.14 5.78 19.40
N HIS A 59 -42.95 6.39 19.45
CA HIS A 59 -42.32 6.98 18.26
C HIS A 59 -41.93 5.93 17.22
N SER A 60 -41.45 4.75 17.63
CA SER A 60 -41.14 3.66 16.70
C SER A 60 -42.39 3.08 16.03
N GLU A 61 -43.49 2.95 16.76
CA GLU A 61 -44.76 2.48 16.21
C GLU A 61 -45.37 3.53 15.28
N MET A 62 -45.26 4.82 15.63
CA MET A 62 -45.68 5.92 14.77
C MET A 62 -44.86 5.99 13.47
N THR A 63 -43.54 5.80 13.52
CA THR A 63 -42.72 5.77 12.29
C THR A 63 -43.01 4.54 11.45
N LEU A 64 -43.25 3.37 12.07
CA LEU A 64 -43.67 2.18 11.34
C LEU A 64 -45.05 2.37 10.67
N ALA A 65 -46.00 3.00 11.36
CA ALA A 65 -47.31 3.31 10.79
C ALA A 65 -47.21 4.30 9.62
N GLN A 66 -46.39 5.35 9.76
CA GLN A 66 -46.13 6.31 8.68
C GLN A 66 -45.43 5.69 7.47
N LEU A 67 -44.47 4.79 7.73
CA LEU A 67 -43.82 4.02 6.67
C LEU A 67 -44.83 3.16 5.94
N HIS A 68 -45.65 2.38 6.64
CA HIS A 68 -46.70 1.58 6.03
C HIS A 68 -47.71 2.41 5.22
N GLU A 69 -48.15 3.57 5.73
CA GLU A 69 -49.03 4.47 4.98
C GLU A 69 -48.35 5.01 3.71
N SER A 70 -47.06 5.34 3.79
CA SER A 70 -46.28 5.80 2.64
C SER A 70 -46.00 4.68 1.63
N GLU A 71 -45.78 3.46 2.09
CA GLU A 71 -45.60 2.26 1.27
C GLU A 71 -46.89 1.94 0.51
N GLU A 72 -48.03 1.95 1.20
CA GLU A 72 -49.33 1.68 0.57
C GLU A 72 -49.66 2.73 -0.49
N LYS A 73 -49.48 4.03 -0.20
CA LYS A 73 -49.64 5.11 -1.19
C LYS A 73 -48.68 4.95 -2.37
N PHE A 74 -47.44 4.55 -2.13
CA PHE A 74 -46.46 4.30 -3.19
C PHE A 74 -46.89 3.12 -4.07
N PHE A 75 -47.29 2.00 -3.48
CA PHE A 75 -47.72 0.83 -4.23
C PHE A 75 -49.05 1.06 -4.97
N ASP A 76 -49.95 1.87 -4.43
CA ASP A 76 -51.19 2.25 -5.10
C ASP A 76 -50.94 3.19 -6.28
N GLN A 77 -50.04 4.16 -6.13
CA GLN A 77 -49.59 5.00 -7.24
C GLN A 77 -48.87 4.16 -8.30
N LEU A 78 -48.05 3.19 -7.90
CA LEU A 78 -47.35 2.29 -8.82
C LEU A 78 -48.35 1.40 -9.59
N LYS A 79 -49.31 0.77 -8.90
CA LYS A 79 -50.37 -0.03 -9.52
C LYS A 79 -51.24 0.83 -10.44
N GLY A 80 -51.58 2.04 -10.02
CA GLY A 80 -52.31 3.02 -10.83
C GLY A 80 -51.51 3.42 -12.08
N GLY A 81 -50.21 3.64 -11.93
CA GLY A 81 -49.28 3.89 -13.04
C GLY A 81 -49.22 2.72 -14.02
N ILE A 82 -49.09 1.49 -13.53
CA ILE A 82 -49.08 0.28 -14.38
C ILE A 82 -50.41 0.12 -15.11
N HIS A 83 -51.54 0.37 -14.43
CA HIS A 83 -52.86 0.33 -15.07
C HIS A 83 -52.99 1.40 -16.17
N GLN A 84 -52.44 2.59 -15.94
CA GLN A 84 -52.35 3.65 -16.96
C GLN A 84 -51.40 3.29 -18.11
N CYS A 85 -50.29 2.59 -17.85
CA CYS A 85 -49.40 2.06 -18.88
C CYS A 85 -50.10 1.06 -19.80
N ILE A 86 -50.94 0.19 -19.23
CA ILE A 86 -51.73 -0.78 -20.00
C ILE A 86 -52.82 -0.06 -20.82
N ALA A 87 -53.45 0.99 -20.26
CA ALA A 87 -54.48 1.76 -20.95
C ALA A 87 -53.92 2.63 -22.10
N ARG A 88 -52.68 3.10 -22.00
CA ARG A 88 -52.01 3.96 -23.00
C ARG A 88 -50.59 3.46 -23.31
N PRO A 89 -50.45 2.40 -24.12
CA PRO A 89 -49.15 1.77 -24.38
C PRO A 89 -48.19 2.67 -25.15
N TYR A 90 -48.69 3.59 -25.99
CA TYR A 90 -47.83 4.47 -26.81
C TYR A 90 -47.23 5.63 -26.01
N ASP A 91 -48.00 6.27 -25.13
CA ASP A 91 -47.51 7.38 -24.29
C ASP A 91 -46.43 6.89 -23.32
N THR A 92 -46.63 5.68 -22.77
CA THR A 92 -45.71 5.10 -21.80
C THR A 92 -44.45 4.54 -22.45
N ALA A 93 -44.51 4.06 -23.69
CA ALA A 93 -43.33 3.75 -24.47
C ALA A 93 -42.44 4.99 -24.69
N ALA A 94 -43.04 6.16 -24.97
CA ALA A 94 -42.29 7.40 -25.13
C ALA A 94 -41.59 7.85 -23.83
N VAL A 95 -42.28 7.78 -22.69
CA VAL A 95 -41.69 8.10 -21.38
C VAL A 95 -40.59 7.10 -21.02
N ALA A 96 -40.81 5.81 -21.23
CA ALA A 96 -39.82 4.77 -20.97
C ALA A 96 -38.56 4.96 -21.82
N LEU A 97 -38.71 5.31 -23.10
CA LEU A 97 -37.60 5.65 -23.97
C LEU A 97 -36.84 6.90 -23.47
N GLY A 98 -37.54 7.95 -23.05
CA GLY A 98 -36.93 9.15 -22.50
C GLY A 98 -36.12 8.89 -21.21
N VAL A 99 -36.69 8.10 -20.29
CA VAL A 99 -36.00 7.71 -19.05
C VAL A 99 -34.81 6.81 -19.37
N SER A 100 -34.97 5.84 -20.28
CA SER A 100 -33.88 4.95 -20.70
C SER A 100 -32.71 5.74 -21.30
N LEU A 101 -33.00 6.78 -22.09
CA LEU A 101 -31.99 7.67 -22.64
C LEU A 101 -31.24 8.43 -21.54
N LEU A 102 -31.89 8.82 -20.44
CA LEU A 102 -31.23 9.48 -19.31
C LEU A 102 -30.30 8.54 -18.52
N LEU A 103 -30.60 7.23 -18.50
CA LEU A 103 -29.78 6.22 -17.85
C LEU A 103 -28.50 5.91 -18.64
N LEU A 104 -28.48 6.14 -19.95
CA LEU A 104 -27.29 5.92 -20.76
C LEU A 104 -26.17 6.94 -20.41
N PRO A 105 -24.91 6.48 -20.25
CA PRO A 105 -23.81 7.34 -19.78
C PRO A 105 -23.42 8.47 -20.75
N GLY A 106 -23.66 8.29 -22.05
CA GLY A 106 -23.38 9.30 -23.09
C GLY A 106 -24.32 10.51 -23.03
N PRO A 107 -25.63 10.35 -23.30
CA PRO A 107 -26.61 11.44 -23.28
C PRO A 107 -26.66 12.15 -21.92
N ARG A 108 -26.52 11.42 -20.80
CA ARG A 108 -26.40 12.03 -19.46
C ARG A 108 -25.26 13.03 -19.37
N ARG A 109 -24.08 12.70 -19.91
CA ARG A 109 -22.89 13.58 -19.90
C ARG A 109 -23.10 14.80 -20.79
N VAL A 110 -23.77 14.64 -21.94
CA VAL A 110 -24.08 15.75 -22.85
C VAL A 110 -25.10 16.71 -22.22
N LEU A 111 -26.20 16.18 -21.69
CA LEU A 111 -27.21 16.96 -20.97
C LEU A 111 -26.58 17.71 -19.81
N TYR A 112 -25.83 17.03 -18.94
CA TYR A 112 -25.14 17.65 -17.81
C TYR A 112 -24.21 18.80 -18.24
N ARG A 113 -23.43 18.59 -19.30
CA ARG A 113 -22.51 19.62 -19.81
C ARG A 113 -23.24 20.80 -20.46
N SER A 114 -24.40 20.57 -21.06
CA SER A 114 -25.22 21.61 -21.68
C SER A 114 -26.07 22.40 -20.69
N THR A 115 -26.65 21.77 -19.67
CA THR A 115 -27.60 22.43 -18.75
C THR A 115 -26.93 22.97 -17.50
N LEU A 116 -26.02 22.21 -16.88
CA LEU A 116 -25.32 22.65 -15.66
C LEU A 116 -24.04 23.44 -15.97
N GLY A 117 -23.53 23.37 -17.20
CA GLY A 117 -22.44 24.23 -17.68
C GLY A 117 -22.85 25.69 -17.82
N MET A 118 -24.14 25.97 -18.07
CA MET A 118 -24.68 27.33 -18.23
C MET A 118 -24.80 28.11 -16.93
N PHE A 119 -24.78 27.43 -15.77
CA PHE A 119 -24.86 28.07 -14.45
C PHE A 119 -23.48 28.31 -13.81
N GLN A 120 -22.38 28.07 -14.54
CA GLN A 120 -21.05 28.39 -14.04
C GLN A 120 -20.79 29.88 -14.20
N SER A 121 -20.47 30.56 -13.09
CA SER A 121 -20.02 31.95 -13.14
C SER A 121 -18.71 32.05 -13.92
N GLU A 122 -18.50 33.18 -14.59
CA GLU A 122 -17.25 33.47 -15.32
C GLU A 122 -16.03 33.35 -14.39
N GLU A 123 -16.17 33.77 -13.13
CA GLU A 123 -15.15 33.63 -12.10
C GLU A 123 -14.82 32.16 -11.79
N ALA A 124 -15.81 31.27 -11.76
CA ALA A 124 -15.59 29.84 -11.51
C ALA A 124 -14.83 29.19 -12.67
N ILE A 125 -15.14 29.58 -13.91
CA ILE A 125 -14.40 29.13 -15.10
C ILE A 125 -12.95 29.63 -15.03
N TYR A 126 -12.76 30.92 -14.72
CA TYR A 126 -11.43 31.53 -14.64
C TYR A 126 -10.56 30.85 -13.57
N ARG A 127 -11.08 30.68 -12.33
CA ARG A 127 -10.36 29.97 -11.24
C ARG A 127 -10.03 28.52 -11.60
N ASN A 128 -10.93 27.83 -12.28
CA ASN A 128 -10.69 26.46 -12.77
C ASN A 128 -9.60 26.44 -13.85
N THR A 129 -9.58 27.41 -14.77
CA THR A 129 -8.51 27.51 -15.78
C THR A 129 -7.17 27.88 -15.16
N GLU A 130 -7.14 28.78 -14.18
CA GLU A 130 -5.92 29.20 -13.49
C GLU A 130 -5.31 28.04 -12.69
N SER A 131 -6.13 27.32 -11.92
CA SER A 131 -5.69 26.12 -11.21
C SER A 131 -5.17 25.03 -12.16
N LYS A 132 -5.85 24.79 -13.29
CA LYS A 132 -5.37 23.86 -14.33
C LYS A 132 -4.07 24.32 -14.97
N LEU A 133 -3.89 25.61 -15.19
CA LEU A 133 -2.66 26.16 -15.75
C LEU A 133 -1.50 26.04 -14.75
N ALA A 134 -1.76 26.26 -13.46
CA ALA A 134 -0.77 26.07 -12.40
C ALA A 134 -0.35 24.60 -12.27
N THR A 135 -1.29 23.65 -12.33
CA THR A 135 -0.95 22.22 -12.33
C THR A 135 -0.18 21.82 -13.58
N LEU A 136 -0.57 22.34 -14.75
CA LEU A 136 0.11 22.05 -16.02
C LEU A 136 1.57 22.57 -15.99
N LYS A 137 1.79 23.80 -15.52
CA LYS A 137 3.15 24.35 -15.32
C LYS A 137 3.99 23.47 -14.40
N LYS A 138 3.44 23.07 -13.24
CA LYS A 138 4.13 22.18 -12.30
C LYS A 138 4.47 20.83 -12.93
N THR A 139 3.56 20.25 -13.71
CA THR A 139 3.83 18.99 -14.42
C THR A 139 4.93 19.16 -15.47
N LEU A 140 4.94 20.27 -16.21
CA LEU A 140 5.95 20.55 -17.22
C LEU A 140 7.34 20.73 -16.60
N GLU A 141 7.45 21.45 -15.49
CA GLU A 141 8.70 21.59 -14.73
C GLU A 141 9.21 20.23 -14.23
N SER A 142 8.31 19.39 -13.70
CA SER A 142 8.68 18.03 -13.27
C SER A 142 9.09 17.12 -14.43
N GLN A 143 8.47 17.28 -15.60
CA GLN A 143 8.85 16.53 -16.81
C GLN A 143 10.20 17.00 -17.34
N GLY A 144 10.47 18.30 -17.32
CA GLY A 144 11.78 18.85 -17.72
C GLY A 144 12.92 18.32 -16.85
N THR A 145 12.72 18.24 -15.53
CA THR A 145 13.73 17.68 -14.61
C THR A 145 13.89 16.16 -14.74
N GLN A 146 12.79 15.43 -14.98
CA GLN A 146 12.87 13.99 -15.24
C GLN A 146 13.56 13.68 -16.58
N ALA A 147 13.30 14.49 -17.61
CA ALA A 147 13.93 14.36 -18.92
C ALA A 147 15.45 14.57 -18.82
N SER A 148 15.90 15.65 -18.17
CA SER A 148 17.34 15.92 -18.02
C SER A 148 18.06 14.88 -17.16
N ALA A 149 17.40 14.38 -16.10
CA ALA A 149 17.94 13.29 -15.29
C ALA A 149 18.05 11.97 -16.08
N ALA A 150 17.04 11.66 -16.91
CA ALA A 150 17.06 10.48 -17.78
C ALA A 150 18.13 10.58 -18.86
N GLU A 151 18.32 11.76 -19.46
CA GLU A 151 19.39 12.03 -20.43
C GLU A 151 20.78 11.85 -19.80
N ALA A 152 21.02 12.42 -18.61
CA ALA A 152 22.28 12.25 -17.90
C ALA A 152 22.58 10.77 -17.61
N SER A 153 21.59 10.03 -17.11
CA SER A 153 21.73 8.59 -16.84
C SER A 153 21.99 7.77 -18.11
N ALA A 154 21.35 8.11 -19.23
CA ALA A 154 21.57 7.46 -20.51
C ALA A 154 22.99 7.69 -21.04
N VAL A 155 23.52 8.90 -20.91
CA VAL A 155 24.90 9.23 -21.31
C VAL A 155 25.92 8.47 -20.46
N GLU A 156 25.73 8.43 -19.14
CA GLU A 156 26.59 7.65 -18.24
C GLU A 156 26.57 6.15 -18.57
N ALA A 157 25.39 5.59 -18.82
CA ALA A 157 25.23 4.20 -19.22
C ALA A 157 25.93 3.91 -20.57
N ALA A 158 25.82 4.82 -21.54
CA ALA A 158 26.50 4.69 -22.83
C ALA A 158 28.03 4.68 -22.66
N GLN A 159 28.59 5.59 -21.86
CA GLN A 159 30.03 5.64 -21.58
C GLN A 159 30.52 4.35 -20.89
N GLN A 160 29.75 3.83 -19.92
CA GLN A 160 30.07 2.57 -19.25
C GLN A 160 30.02 1.38 -20.20
N MET A 161 29.05 1.33 -21.12
CA MET A 161 28.96 0.29 -22.16
C MET A 161 30.15 0.34 -23.12
N GLU A 162 30.58 1.53 -23.55
CA GLU A 162 31.76 1.69 -24.40
C GLU A 162 33.03 1.21 -23.70
N ALA A 163 33.22 1.59 -22.43
CA ALA A 163 34.34 1.14 -21.61
C ALA A 163 34.32 -0.39 -21.42
N ALA A 164 33.15 -0.98 -21.15
CA ALA A 164 32.98 -2.42 -21.01
C ALA A 164 33.28 -3.16 -22.33
N ARG A 165 32.83 -2.64 -23.47
CA ARG A 165 33.15 -3.18 -24.80
C ARG A 165 34.64 -3.13 -25.09
N ALA A 166 35.33 -2.04 -24.72
CA ALA A 166 36.78 -1.94 -24.86
C ALA A 166 37.53 -3.00 -24.04
N ARG A 167 37.11 -3.23 -22.78
CA ARG A 167 37.66 -4.29 -21.92
C ARG A 167 37.43 -5.69 -22.50
N LEU A 168 36.25 -5.97 -23.04
CA LEU A 168 35.95 -7.25 -23.70
C LEU A 168 36.83 -7.47 -24.95
N ARG A 169 37.07 -6.43 -25.76
CA ARG A 169 37.97 -6.52 -26.92
C ARG A 169 39.42 -6.79 -26.49
N ALA A 170 39.89 -6.13 -25.42
CA ALA A 170 41.22 -6.37 -24.87
C ALA A 170 41.37 -7.82 -24.36
N ALA A 171 40.39 -8.31 -23.58
CA ALA A 171 40.38 -9.69 -23.09
C ALA A 171 40.34 -10.72 -24.23
N LYS A 172 39.54 -10.47 -25.29
CA LYS A 172 39.53 -11.30 -26.50
C LYS A 172 40.92 -11.35 -27.15
N SER A 173 41.58 -10.20 -27.30
CA SER A 173 42.93 -10.13 -27.88
C SER A 173 43.92 -10.97 -27.06
N GLN A 174 43.91 -10.84 -25.73
CA GLN A 174 44.74 -11.65 -24.84
C GLN A 174 44.46 -13.15 -24.99
N LEU A 175 43.19 -13.56 -24.99
CA LEU A 175 42.80 -14.96 -25.19
C LEU A 175 43.26 -15.48 -26.56
N THR A 176 43.16 -14.69 -27.62
CA THR A 176 43.65 -15.09 -28.95
C THR A 176 45.17 -15.28 -28.97
N SER A 177 45.92 -14.41 -28.27
CA SER A 177 47.37 -14.53 -28.14
C SER A 177 47.77 -15.79 -27.37
N LEU A 178 47.15 -16.02 -26.20
CA LEU A 178 47.40 -17.21 -25.38
C LEU A 178 47.05 -18.50 -26.11
N THR A 179 45.97 -18.51 -26.89
CA THR A 179 45.58 -19.67 -27.71
C THR A 179 46.64 -19.97 -28.78
N LYS A 180 47.18 -18.93 -29.44
CA LYS A 180 48.28 -19.09 -30.42
C LYS A 180 49.55 -19.62 -29.75
N GLN A 181 49.91 -19.09 -28.57
CA GLN A 181 51.06 -19.56 -27.81
C GLN A 181 50.92 -21.03 -27.40
N ALA A 182 49.76 -21.43 -26.86
CA ALA A 182 49.49 -22.83 -26.51
C ALA A 182 49.54 -23.76 -27.74
N THR A 183 49.03 -23.31 -28.89
CA THR A 183 49.13 -24.06 -30.16
C THR A 183 50.60 -24.20 -30.60
N GLY A 184 51.41 -23.15 -30.45
CA GLY A 184 52.84 -23.21 -30.72
C GLY A 184 53.59 -24.19 -29.82
N LEU A 185 53.27 -24.22 -28.51
CA LEU A 185 53.85 -25.18 -27.57
C LEU A 185 53.45 -26.62 -27.91
N GLU A 186 52.19 -26.86 -28.28
CA GLU A 186 51.70 -28.17 -28.73
C GLU A 186 52.47 -28.66 -29.96
N MET A 187 52.72 -27.77 -30.94
CA MET A 187 53.51 -28.08 -32.13
C MET A 187 54.99 -28.36 -31.79
N GLN A 188 55.63 -27.54 -30.96
CA GLN A 188 57.01 -27.74 -30.54
C GLN A 188 57.19 -29.08 -29.79
N ALA A 189 56.27 -29.40 -28.88
CA ALA A 189 56.27 -30.68 -28.18
C ALA A 189 56.11 -31.87 -29.15
N ALA A 190 55.23 -31.74 -30.15
CA ALA A 190 55.05 -32.74 -31.19
C ALA A 190 56.31 -32.92 -32.07
N GLU A 191 56.94 -31.81 -32.49
CA GLU A 191 58.19 -31.83 -33.26
C GLU A 191 59.35 -32.47 -32.48
N MET A 192 59.54 -32.08 -31.21
CA MET A 192 60.55 -32.67 -30.33
C MET A 192 60.30 -34.16 -30.10
N LYS A 193 59.03 -34.57 -29.91
CA LYS A 193 58.64 -35.97 -29.80
C LYS A 193 58.98 -36.77 -31.07
N LEU A 194 58.76 -36.19 -32.25
CA LEU A 194 59.14 -36.79 -33.54
C LEU A 194 60.67 -36.90 -33.68
N ALA A 195 61.42 -35.87 -33.28
CA ALA A 195 62.88 -35.90 -33.29
C ALA A 195 63.43 -37.01 -32.38
N MET A 196 62.89 -37.12 -31.15
CA MET A 196 63.26 -38.18 -30.21
C MET A 196 62.95 -39.59 -30.73
N LYS A 197 61.98 -39.75 -31.65
CA LYS A 197 61.65 -41.03 -32.28
C LYS A 197 62.84 -41.66 -33.03
N LYS A 198 63.80 -40.85 -33.48
CA LYS A 198 64.99 -41.28 -34.23
C LYS A 198 66.09 -41.88 -33.35
N LEU A 199 66.08 -41.65 -32.04
CA LEU A 199 67.10 -42.15 -31.11
C LEU A 199 66.60 -43.39 -30.32
N PRO A 200 67.27 -44.55 -30.41
CA PRO A 200 66.98 -45.72 -29.58
C PRO A 200 67.77 -45.65 -28.26
N GLY A 201 67.27 -44.92 -27.27
CA GLY A 201 67.91 -44.79 -25.95
C GLY A 201 66.90 -44.74 -24.79
N LYS A 202 67.30 -45.22 -23.60
CA LYS A 202 66.43 -45.24 -22.40
C LYS A 202 66.07 -43.82 -21.91
N GLU A 203 67.00 -42.88 -22.04
CA GLU A 203 66.78 -41.46 -21.75
C GLU A 203 65.83 -40.82 -22.77
N ALA A 204 65.97 -41.15 -24.06
CA ALA A 204 65.06 -40.70 -25.10
C ALA A 204 63.62 -41.21 -24.86
N LEU A 205 63.44 -42.42 -24.32
CA LEU A 205 62.13 -42.94 -23.92
C LEU A 205 61.49 -42.13 -22.79
N ARG A 206 62.26 -41.74 -21.76
CA ARG A 206 61.78 -40.88 -20.66
C ARG A 206 61.38 -39.48 -21.18
N LEU A 207 62.21 -38.88 -22.02
CA LEU A 207 61.91 -37.58 -22.63
C LEU A 207 60.67 -37.66 -23.54
N ARG A 208 60.43 -38.78 -24.24
CA ARG A 208 59.21 -38.97 -25.03
C ARG A 208 57.94 -39.01 -24.19
N SER A 209 57.97 -39.62 -22.99
CA SER A 209 56.82 -39.57 -22.08
C SER A 209 56.59 -38.16 -21.55
N GLU A 210 57.64 -37.47 -21.11
CA GLU A 210 57.52 -36.09 -20.62
C GLU A 210 57.02 -35.12 -21.71
N LEU A 211 57.51 -35.25 -22.95
CA LEU A 211 57.02 -34.50 -24.11
C LEU A 211 55.57 -34.83 -24.47
N ALA A 212 55.15 -36.09 -24.30
CA ALA A 212 53.76 -36.47 -24.52
C ALA A 212 52.83 -35.86 -23.46
N ASP A 213 53.27 -35.86 -22.20
CA ASP A 213 52.53 -35.24 -21.10
C ASP A 213 52.45 -33.72 -21.27
N ALA A 214 53.57 -33.07 -21.62
CA ALA A 214 53.62 -31.64 -21.95
C ALA A 214 52.71 -31.29 -23.15
N GLY A 215 52.72 -32.10 -24.21
CA GLY A 215 51.82 -31.90 -25.35
C GLY A 215 50.35 -32.07 -24.98
N SER A 216 50.01 -33.07 -24.16
CA SER A 216 48.63 -33.31 -23.72
C SER A 216 48.10 -32.18 -22.82
N THR A 217 48.93 -31.65 -21.93
CA THR A 217 48.59 -30.52 -21.06
C THR A 217 48.43 -29.23 -21.86
N ALA A 218 49.30 -28.97 -22.84
CA ALA A 218 49.15 -27.84 -23.75
C ALA A 218 47.86 -27.92 -24.58
N ALA A 219 47.52 -29.10 -25.12
CA ALA A 219 46.28 -29.32 -25.86
C ALA A 219 45.04 -29.12 -24.98
N PHE A 220 45.07 -29.59 -23.73
CA PHE A 220 43.99 -29.35 -22.77
C PHE A 220 43.79 -27.86 -22.47
N GLN A 221 44.89 -27.14 -22.21
CA GLN A 221 44.86 -25.69 -21.99
C GLN A 221 44.34 -24.93 -23.21
N ARG A 222 44.79 -25.29 -24.43
CA ARG A 222 44.28 -24.72 -25.69
C ARG A 222 42.77 -24.89 -25.80
N ASN A 223 42.25 -26.09 -25.58
CA ASN A 223 40.81 -26.37 -25.66
C ASN A 223 40.01 -25.58 -24.61
N ALA A 224 40.57 -25.36 -23.42
CA ALA A 224 39.95 -24.51 -22.39
C ALA A 224 39.93 -23.03 -22.80
N LEU A 225 41.04 -22.51 -23.35
CA LEU A 225 41.15 -21.14 -23.87
C LEU A 225 40.23 -20.91 -25.09
N GLU A 226 40.08 -21.90 -25.96
CA GLU A 226 39.18 -21.79 -27.12
C GLU A 226 37.71 -21.71 -26.67
N LYS A 227 37.32 -22.46 -25.64
CA LYS A 227 35.98 -22.36 -25.04
C LYS A 227 35.73 -20.98 -24.44
N SER A 228 36.70 -20.39 -23.74
CA SER A 228 36.56 -19.05 -23.18
C SER A 228 36.54 -17.98 -24.28
N LEU A 229 37.35 -18.12 -25.32
CA LEU A 229 37.35 -17.25 -26.50
C LEU A 229 36.00 -17.27 -27.22
N ARG A 230 35.40 -18.45 -27.44
CA ARG A 230 34.06 -18.56 -28.05
C ARG A 230 32.99 -17.82 -27.23
N ARG A 231 33.05 -17.91 -25.90
CA ARG A 231 32.15 -17.17 -25.00
C ARG A 231 32.39 -15.66 -25.10
N ALA A 232 33.64 -15.20 -25.13
CA ALA A 232 33.98 -13.80 -25.27
C ALA A 232 33.53 -13.22 -26.62
N VAL A 233 33.67 -13.99 -27.71
CA VAL A 233 33.17 -13.62 -29.05
C VAL A 233 31.65 -13.49 -29.05
N LYS A 234 30.93 -14.43 -28.42
CA LYS A 234 29.47 -14.36 -28.29
C LYS A 234 28.99 -13.16 -27.46
N ALA A 235 29.78 -12.70 -26.49
CA ALA A 235 29.47 -11.50 -25.71
C ALA A 235 29.71 -10.18 -26.49
N LEU A 236 30.40 -10.25 -27.63
CA LEU A 236 30.71 -9.11 -28.49
C LEU A 236 29.79 -8.99 -29.72
N SER A 237 29.09 -10.06 -30.09
CA SER A 237 28.09 -10.12 -31.17
C SER A 237 26.71 -9.71 -30.67
#